data_AF-A0A6M1KLN9-F1
#
_entry.id   AF-A0A6M1KLN9-F1
#
_cell.length_a   1.000
_cell.length_b   1.000
_cell.length_c   1.000
_cell.angle_alpha   90.00
_cell.angle_beta   90.00
_cell.angle_gamma   90.00
#
_symmetry.space_group_name_H-M   'P 1'
#
loop_
_entity.id
_entity.type
_entity.pdbx_description
1 polymer ?
#
loop_
_entity_poly.entity_id
_entity_poly.type
_entity_poly.pdbx_seq_one_letter_code
_entity_poly.pdbx_strand_id
1 'polypeptide(L)'
;MNEPIAAKVTEVKPTHNRQQLLKNLESSRLARETSRFKNYVAREKLVGLKTAIARKVKGFNPEVASTKQKGNFGEIMADANLSKPIQGDRVTYNLRRVGRDVPRSLDTKLEKGIDGIYINEADGPSVVINEAKYGSSTLNPKTSDGKQMNRDWIENRIIETNFENLEDYLKVRNAMRQGDYDSVLSKVDAKGNVHHYRLDEEANIIGDWP
;
A
#
# COMPACT_ATOMS: atom_id res chain seq x y z
N MET A 1 62.22 -38.39 15.17
CA MET A 1 61.92 -37.15 14.44
C MET A 1 60.50 -37.26 13.92
N ASN A 2 59.65 -36.33 14.32
CA ASN A 2 58.21 -36.29 13.98
C ASN A 2 58.02 -35.72 12.57
N GLU A 3 57.20 -36.39 11.75
CA GLU A 3 56.51 -35.75 10.62
C GLU A 3 55.00 -35.90 10.79
N PRO A 4 54.20 -34.87 10.44
CA PRO A 4 52.77 -34.83 10.77
C PRO A 4 51.93 -35.59 9.73
N ILE A 5 51.02 -36.43 10.21
CA ILE A 5 49.97 -37.02 9.38
C ILE A 5 48.93 -35.93 9.11
N ALA A 6 49.07 -35.24 7.97
CA ALA A 6 48.01 -34.38 7.44
C ALA A 6 46.86 -35.27 6.95
N ALA A 7 45.81 -35.40 7.77
CA ALA A 7 44.55 -35.98 7.34
C ALA A 7 43.97 -35.13 6.21
N LYS A 8 44.08 -35.59 4.96
CA LYS A 8 43.33 -35.04 3.83
C LYS A 8 41.84 -35.30 4.10
N VAL A 9 41.14 -34.27 4.58
CA VAL A 9 39.69 -34.19 4.45
C VAL A 9 39.42 -34.12 2.95
N THR A 10 39.05 -35.26 2.35
CA THR A 10 38.56 -35.29 0.97
C THR A 10 37.22 -34.58 0.96
N GLU A 11 37.23 -33.35 0.49
CA GLU A 11 36.04 -32.57 0.19
C GLU A 11 35.30 -33.29 -0.97
N VAL A 12 34.25 -34.06 -0.65
CA VAL A 12 33.40 -34.70 -1.66
C VAL A 12 32.57 -33.62 -2.32
N LYS A 13 33.04 -33.10 -3.47
CA LYS A 13 32.24 -32.19 -4.30
C LYS A 13 31.02 -32.95 -4.83
N PRO A 14 29.77 -32.47 -4.64
CA PRO A 14 28.60 -33.16 -5.14
C PRO A 14 28.58 -33.10 -6.68
N THR A 15 28.83 -34.23 -7.35
CA THR A 15 28.67 -34.36 -8.82
C THR A 15 27.21 -34.63 -9.17
N HIS A 16 26.33 -33.65 -8.92
CA HIS A 16 24.97 -33.75 -9.42
C HIS A 16 24.96 -33.56 -10.94
N ASN A 17 24.59 -34.61 -11.67
CA ASN A 17 24.32 -34.54 -13.10
C ASN A 17 23.29 -33.42 -13.37
N ARG A 18 23.59 -32.50 -14.30
CA ARG A 18 22.71 -31.40 -14.74
C ARG A 18 21.26 -31.85 -14.97
N GLN A 19 21.05 -33.04 -15.54
CA GLN A 19 19.72 -33.61 -15.76
C GLN A 19 18.98 -33.93 -14.45
N GLN A 20 19.68 -34.39 -13.42
CA GLN A 20 19.08 -34.66 -12.12
C GLN A 20 18.66 -33.37 -11.43
N LEU A 21 19.47 -32.31 -11.53
CA LEU A 21 19.12 -30.99 -11.01
C LEU A 21 17.86 -30.43 -11.72
N LEU A 22 17.79 -30.56 -13.04
CA LEU A 22 16.62 -30.14 -13.82
C LEU A 22 15.36 -30.92 -13.41
N LYS A 23 15.45 -32.25 -13.26
CA LYS A 23 14.33 -33.08 -12.76
C LYS A 23 13.88 -32.70 -11.36
N ASN A 24 14.81 -32.36 -10.47
CA ASN A 24 14.50 -31.94 -9.10
C ASN A 24 13.82 -30.55 -9.08
N LEU A 25 14.29 -29.62 -9.91
CA LEU A 25 13.68 -28.30 -10.09
C LEU A 25 12.25 -28.42 -10.65
N GLU A 26 12.06 -29.27 -11.65
CA GLU A 26 10.76 -29.47 -12.29
C GLU A 26 9.77 -30.19 -11.36
N SER A 27 10.21 -31.22 -10.64
CA SER A 27 9.40 -31.87 -9.60
C SER A 27 9.00 -30.89 -8.49
N SER A 28 9.91 -30.00 -8.09
CA SER A 28 9.63 -28.95 -7.10
C SER A 28 8.64 -27.90 -7.63
N ARG A 29 8.78 -27.50 -8.91
CA ARG A 29 7.84 -26.61 -9.59
C ARG A 29 6.45 -27.23 -9.65
N LEU A 30 6.36 -28.48 -10.12
CA LEU A 30 5.11 -29.21 -10.24
C LEU A 30 4.45 -29.39 -8.87
N ALA A 31 5.20 -29.75 -7.83
CA ALA A 31 4.69 -29.84 -6.46
C ALA A 31 4.14 -28.50 -5.95
N ARG A 32 4.80 -27.36 -6.25
CA ARG A 32 4.28 -26.03 -5.89
C ARG A 32 3.01 -25.68 -6.66
N GLU A 33 2.92 -26.05 -7.93
CA GLU A 33 1.75 -25.81 -8.78
C GLU A 33 0.55 -26.68 -8.37
N THR A 34 0.78 -27.97 -8.09
CA THR A 34 -0.28 -28.92 -7.71
C THR A 34 -0.75 -28.76 -6.27
N SER A 35 0.12 -28.34 -5.34
CA SER A 35 -0.22 -28.15 -3.92
C SER A 35 -1.03 -26.90 -3.61
N ARG A 36 -1.32 -26.05 -4.61
CA ARG A 36 -1.95 -24.73 -4.40
C ARG A 36 -1.16 -23.83 -3.43
N PHE A 37 0.16 -24.02 -3.32
CA PHE A 37 1.02 -23.29 -2.38
C PHE A 37 0.85 -21.76 -2.46
N LYS A 38 0.75 -21.20 -3.68
CA LYS A 38 0.51 -19.77 -3.89
C LYS A 38 -0.79 -19.28 -3.23
N ASN A 39 -1.86 -20.09 -3.27
CA ASN A 39 -3.14 -19.75 -2.64
C ASN A 39 -3.04 -19.78 -1.11
N TYR A 40 -2.30 -20.73 -0.55
CA TYR A 40 -2.06 -20.80 0.89
C TYR A 40 -1.30 -19.55 1.37
N VAL A 41 -0.19 -19.21 0.71
CA VAL A 41 0.59 -18.01 1.05
C VAL A 41 -0.25 -16.73 0.95
N ALA A 42 -1.09 -16.59 -0.08
CA ALA A 42 -2.00 -15.46 -0.21
C ALA A 42 -3.04 -15.39 0.93
N ARG A 43 -3.59 -16.53 1.35
CA ARG A 43 -4.53 -16.62 2.47
C ARG A 43 -3.89 -16.21 3.79
N GLU A 44 -2.70 -16.72 4.09
CA GLU A 44 -1.96 -16.38 5.32
C GLU A 44 -1.66 -14.87 5.39
N LYS A 45 -1.19 -14.27 4.28
CA LYS A 45 -0.99 -12.81 4.19
C LYS A 45 -2.28 -12.04 4.47
N LEU A 46 -3.40 -12.48 3.89
CA LEU A 46 -4.70 -11.84 4.10
C LEU A 46 -5.18 -11.95 5.55
N VAL A 47 -4.97 -13.10 6.21
CA VAL A 47 -5.30 -13.30 7.63
C VAL A 47 -4.47 -12.39 8.54
N GLY A 48 -3.17 -12.28 8.27
CA GLY A 48 -2.28 -11.37 8.97
C GLY A 48 -2.73 -9.91 8.86
N LEU A 49 -3.05 -9.47 7.63
CA LEU A 49 -3.55 -8.12 7.37
C LEU A 49 -4.87 -7.84 8.10
N LYS A 50 -5.84 -8.75 8.02
CA LYS A 50 -7.13 -8.63 8.74
C LYS A 50 -6.92 -8.50 10.25
N THR A 51 -6.02 -9.30 10.81
CA THR A 51 -5.70 -9.28 12.25
C THR A 51 -5.05 -7.96 12.66
N ALA A 52 -4.13 -7.44 11.85
CA ALA A 52 -3.49 -6.15 12.09
C ALA A 52 -4.51 -5.00 12.07
N ILE A 53 -5.39 -4.96 11.06
CA ILE A 53 -6.46 -3.96 10.95
C ILE A 53 -7.40 -4.06 12.15
N ALA A 54 -7.87 -5.26 12.49
CA ALA A 54 -8.78 -5.48 13.61
C ALA A 54 -8.19 -4.99 14.95
N ARG A 55 -6.87 -5.08 15.13
CA ARG A 55 -6.18 -4.49 16.30
C ARG A 55 -6.21 -2.96 16.25
N LYS A 56 -5.91 -2.34 15.10
CA LYS A 56 -5.89 -0.88 14.96
C LYS A 56 -7.25 -0.23 15.20
N VAL A 57 -8.33 -0.87 14.75
CA VAL A 57 -9.71 -0.36 14.86
C VAL A 57 -10.51 -0.98 16.01
N LYS A 58 -9.83 -1.69 16.92
CA LYS A 58 -10.49 -2.38 18.04
C LYS A 58 -11.31 -1.39 18.87
N GLY A 59 -12.58 -1.72 19.11
CA GLY A 59 -13.47 -0.90 19.92
C GLY A 59 -14.08 0.30 19.18
N PHE A 60 -13.90 0.42 17.87
CA PHE A 60 -14.60 1.43 17.09
C PHE A 60 -16.12 1.24 17.22
N ASN A 61 -16.81 2.31 17.65
CA ASN A 61 -18.26 2.38 17.66
C ASN A 61 -18.69 3.69 16.99
N PRO A 62 -19.32 3.65 15.80
CA PRO A 62 -19.62 4.84 15.02
C PRO A 62 -20.56 5.84 15.73
N GLU A 63 -21.39 5.36 16.66
CA GLU A 63 -22.37 6.17 17.40
C GLU A 63 -21.73 7.08 18.45
N VAL A 64 -20.64 6.61 19.08
CA VAL A 64 -19.98 7.33 20.19
C VAL A 64 -18.55 7.75 19.88
N ALA A 65 -17.99 7.32 18.74
CA ALA A 65 -16.63 7.66 18.35
C ALA A 65 -16.47 9.17 18.12
N SER A 66 -15.38 9.71 18.65
CA SER A 66 -14.99 11.11 18.43
C SER A 66 -14.62 11.38 16.96
N THR A 67 -14.60 12.65 16.56
CA THR A 67 -14.14 13.08 15.21
C THR A 67 -12.74 12.55 14.91
N LYS A 68 -11.85 12.53 15.91
CA LYS A 68 -10.50 11.95 15.80
C LYS A 68 -10.54 10.46 15.46
N GLN A 69 -11.31 9.68 16.23
CA GLN A 69 -11.42 8.24 16.02
C GLN A 69 -12.06 7.91 14.67
N LYS A 70 -13.05 8.70 14.24
CA LYS A 70 -13.68 8.59 12.91
C LYS A 70 -12.70 8.90 11.77
N GLY A 71 -11.90 9.96 11.91
CA GLY A 71 -10.84 10.30 10.95
C GLY A 71 -9.81 9.16 10.82
N ASN A 72 -9.21 8.75 11.93
CA ASN A 72 -8.25 7.64 11.96
C ASN A 72 -8.85 6.33 11.41
N PHE A 73 -10.10 6.02 11.76
CA PHE A 73 -10.80 4.85 11.20
C PHE A 73 -10.92 4.94 9.68
N GLY A 74 -11.31 6.10 9.14
CA GLY A 74 -11.37 6.35 7.70
C GLY A 74 -10.03 6.09 7.01
N GLU A 75 -8.95 6.67 7.53
CA GLU A 75 -7.59 6.47 6.98
C GLU A 75 -7.16 5.01 7.01
N ILE A 76 -7.36 4.31 8.14
CA ILE A 76 -6.98 2.90 8.30
C ILE A 76 -7.75 2.02 7.30
N MET A 77 -9.05 2.24 7.14
CA MET A 77 -9.87 1.44 6.25
C MET A 77 -9.56 1.71 4.77
N ALA A 78 -9.34 2.98 4.41
CA ALA A 78 -8.93 3.37 3.07
C ALA A 78 -7.58 2.74 2.69
N ASP A 79 -6.57 2.88 3.54
CA ASP A 79 -5.25 2.27 3.37
C ASP A 79 -5.32 0.74 3.26
N ALA A 80 -6.12 0.09 4.12
CA ALA A 80 -6.33 -1.35 4.07
C ALA A 80 -7.00 -1.85 2.79
N ASN A 81 -7.79 -1.00 2.13
CA ASN A 81 -8.38 -1.29 0.83
C ASN A 81 -7.34 -1.11 -0.29
N LEU A 82 -6.61 0.00 -0.26
CA LEU A 82 -5.57 0.36 -1.23
C LEU A 82 -4.33 -0.53 -1.20
N SER A 83 -4.01 -1.12 -0.04
CA SER A 83 -2.87 -2.02 0.15
C SER A 83 -3.06 -3.41 -0.48
N LYS A 84 -4.22 -3.69 -1.07
CA LYS A 84 -4.49 -4.93 -1.80
C LYS A 84 -4.39 -4.63 -3.29
N PRO A 85 -3.98 -5.60 -4.13
CA PRO A 85 -4.09 -5.44 -5.57
C PRO A 85 -5.53 -5.11 -5.96
N ILE A 86 -5.72 -4.02 -6.72
CA ILE A 86 -7.04 -3.62 -7.18
C ILE A 86 -7.11 -3.76 -8.69
N GLN A 87 -8.14 -4.46 -9.16
CA GLN A 87 -8.38 -4.65 -10.58
C GLN A 87 -9.12 -3.43 -11.13
N GLY A 88 -8.47 -2.67 -12.00
CA GLY A 88 -9.16 -1.72 -12.89
C GLY A 88 -9.47 -2.37 -14.23
N ASP A 89 -10.12 -1.61 -15.12
CA ASP A 89 -10.56 -2.09 -16.44
C ASP A 89 -9.42 -2.63 -17.31
N ARG A 90 -8.27 -1.97 -17.25
CA ARG A 90 -7.11 -2.26 -18.14
C ARG A 90 -5.82 -2.57 -17.39
N VAL A 91 -5.75 -2.23 -16.11
CA VAL A 91 -4.55 -2.36 -15.28
C VAL A 91 -4.91 -2.93 -13.92
N THR A 92 -3.97 -3.65 -13.31
CA THR A 92 -4.06 -4.03 -11.90
C THR A 92 -3.18 -3.06 -11.12
N TYR A 93 -3.75 -2.27 -10.24
CA TYR A 93 -2.98 -1.40 -9.34
C TYR A 93 -2.32 -2.26 -8.26
N ASN A 94 -1.00 -2.11 -8.13
CA ASN A 94 -0.23 -2.70 -7.04
C ASN A 94 0.47 -1.58 -6.27
N LEU A 95 -0.18 -1.12 -5.20
CA LEU A 95 0.17 0.13 -4.54
C LEU A 95 1.08 -0.10 -3.33
N ARG A 96 2.25 0.53 -3.35
CA ARG A 96 3.16 0.62 -2.21
C ARG A 96 3.06 2.01 -1.60
N ARG A 97 2.61 2.10 -0.34
CA ARG A 97 2.58 3.37 0.42
C ARG A 97 3.98 3.96 0.55
N VAL A 98 4.07 5.28 0.44
CA VAL A 98 5.24 6.11 0.71
C VAL A 98 4.85 7.36 1.49
N GLY A 99 5.85 8.06 2.03
CA GLY A 99 5.62 9.24 2.87
C GLY A 99 5.21 8.84 4.28
N ARG A 100 4.12 9.42 4.79
CA ARG A 100 3.69 9.18 6.18
C ARG A 100 3.11 7.77 6.39
N ASP A 101 3.21 7.30 7.63
CA ASP A 101 2.55 6.08 8.09
C ASP A 101 1.02 6.25 8.15
N VAL A 102 0.31 5.12 7.97
CA VAL A 102 -1.11 5.01 8.34
C VAL A 102 -1.25 5.03 9.88
N PRO A 103 -2.32 5.63 10.45
CA PRO A 103 -2.51 5.68 11.90
C PRO A 103 -2.34 4.32 12.58
N ARG A 104 -1.71 4.33 13.75
CA ARG A 104 -1.38 3.12 14.52
C ARG A 104 -2.57 2.61 15.34
N SER A 105 -3.51 3.49 15.67
CA SER A 105 -4.78 3.20 16.35
C SER A 105 -5.80 4.32 16.13
N LEU A 106 -7.04 4.10 16.58
CA LEU A 106 -8.11 5.11 16.59
C LEU A 106 -7.77 6.38 17.38
N ASP A 107 -6.85 6.31 18.34
CA ASP A 107 -6.51 7.43 19.21
C ASP A 107 -5.24 8.18 18.79
N THR A 108 -4.58 7.72 17.72
CA THR A 108 -3.44 8.40 17.08
C THR A 108 -3.75 9.88 16.92
N LYS A 109 -2.78 10.74 17.18
CA LYS A 109 -2.92 12.18 16.93
C LYS A 109 -3.24 12.37 15.44
N LEU A 110 -4.25 13.17 15.13
CA LEU A 110 -4.54 13.52 13.74
C LEU A 110 -3.34 14.25 13.15
N GLU A 111 -2.81 13.69 12.07
CA GLU A 111 -1.80 14.34 11.26
C GLU A 111 -2.49 15.22 10.21
N LYS A 112 -1.86 16.34 9.87
CA LYS A 112 -2.34 17.23 8.80
C LYS A 112 -1.60 16.85 7.53
N GLY A 113 -2.28 16.82 6.40
CA GLY A 113 -1.68 16.60 5.10
C GLY A 113 -2.47 15.58 4.27
N ILE A 114 -1.79 14.99 3.30
CA ILE A 114 -2.34 13.92 2.43
C ILE A 114 -2.47 12.64 3.24
N ASP A 115 -3.58 11.91 3.08
CA ASP A 115 -3.79 10.70 3.86
C ASP A 115 -2.95 9.50 3.44
N GLY A 116 -2.79 9.29 2.15
CA GLY A 116 -1.89 8.28 1.60
C GLY A 116 -1.30 8.71 0.27
N ILE A 117 -0.02 8.43 0.10
CA ILE A 117 0.69 8.55 -1.17
C ILE A 117 1.17 7.14 -1.49
N TYR A 118 0.93 6.68 -2.71
CA TYR A 118 1.30 5.34 -3.13
C TYR A 118 2.03 5.38 -4.47
N ILE A 119 3.08 4.59 -4.58
CA ILE A 119 3.71 4.27 -5.86
C ILE A 119 3.04 3.02 -6.41
N ASN A 120 2.60 3.09 -7.66
CA ASN A 120 2.12 1.92 -8.39
C ASN A 120 3.34 1.14 -8.92
N GLU A 121 3.42 -0.14 -8.55
CA GLU A 121 4.46 -1.07 -8.98
C GLU A 121 4.01 -1.94 -10.17
N ALA A 122 2.90 -1.56 -10.80
CA ALA A 122 2.34 -2.19 -12.00
C ALA A 122 2.18 -1.16 -13.13
N ASP A 123 1.62 -1.58 -14.27
CA ASP A 123 1.27 -0.70 -15.37
C ASP A 123 0.14 0.28 -14.95
N GLY A 124 0.10 1.46 -15.57
CA GLY A 124 -0.86 2.54 -15.27
C GLY A 124 -0.19 3.77 -14.66
N PRO A 125 -0.96 4.69 -14.06
CA PRO A 125 -0.39 5.87 -13.41
C PRO A 125 0.65 5.49 -12.36
N SER A 126 1.81 6.13 -12.39
CA SER A 126 2.92 5.78 -11.49
C SER A 126 2.61 6.05 -10.02
N VAL A 127 1.67 6.96 -9.73
CA VAL A 127 1.37 7.43 -8.37
C VAL A 127 -0.13 7.55 -8.14
N VAL A 128 -0.56 7.21 -6.93
CA VAL A 128 -1.91 7.43 -6.43
C VAL A 128 -1.83 8.29 -5.17
N ILE A 129 -2.61 9.37 -5.13
CA ILE A 129 -2.70 10.30 -4.00
C ILE A 129 -4.10 10.21 -3.44
N ASN A 130 -4.22 9.81 -2.18
CA ASN A 130 -5.49 9.47 -1.57
C ASN A 130 -5.80 10.36 -0.37
N GLU A 131 -7.05 10.80 -0.30
CA GLU A 131 -7.67 11.41 0.88
C GLU A 131 -8.82 10.51 1.38
N ALA A 132 -8.88 10.26 2.68
CA ALA A 132 -9.95 9.46 3.29
C ALA A 132 -10.97 10.37 4.00
N LYS A 133 -12.26 10.10 3.78
CA LYS A 133 -13.35 10.77 4.51
C LYS A 133 -14.34 9.77 5.06
N TYR A 134 -14.59 9.87 6.37
CA TYR A 134 -15.56 9.04 7.06
C TYR A 134 -16.97 9.65 7.00
N GLY A 135 -17.97 8.83 6.68
CA GLY A 135 -19.37 9.20 6.66
C GLY A 135 -19.65 10.42 5.76
N SER A 136 -20.30 11.44 6.33
CA SER A 136 -20.67 12.67 5.61
C SER A 136 -19.53 13.69 5.49
N SER A 137 -18.33 13.43 6.03
CA SER A 137 -17.21 14.37 5.93
C SER A 137 -16.83 14.64 4.48
N THR A 138 -16.56 15.90 4.15
CA THR A 138 -16.17 16.35 2.79
C THR A 138 -14.74 16.88 2.78
N LEU A 139 -14.18 17.06 1.57
CA LEU A 139 -12.95 17.82 1.38
C LEU A 139 -13.12 19.23 1.94
N ASN A 140 -12.08 19.78 2.55
CA ASN A 140 -12.11 21.16 3.00
C ASN A 140 -12.05 22.11 1.78
N PRO A 141 -13.09 22.93 1.50
CA PRO A 141 -13.09 23.83 0.35
C PRO A 141 -12.13 25.02 0.51
N LYS A 142 -11.65 25.27 1.74
CA LYS A 142 -10.85 26.45 2.08
C LYS A 142 -9.67 26.05 2.97
N THR A 143 -8.53 25.81 2.33
CA THR A 143 -7.24 25.75 3.00
C THR A 143 -6.40 26.97 2.61
N SER A 144 -5.21 27.12 3.19
CA SER A 144 -4.23 28.14 2.78
C SER A 144 -3.83 28.03 1.31
N ASP A 145 -3.87 26.81 0.76
CA ASP A 145 -3.34 26.46 -0.56
C ASP A 145 -4.47 26.16 -1.57
N GLY A 146 -5.69 26.59 -1.27
CA GLY A 146 -6.87 26.29 -2.07
C GLY A 146 -7.72 25.14 -1.51
N LYS A 147 -8.53 24.51 -2.35
CA LYS A 147 -9.38 23.39 -1.95
C LYS A 147 -8.52 22.16 -1.66
N GLN A 148 -8.82 21.45 -0.58
CA GLN A 148 -8.13 20.20 -0.26
C GLN A 148 -8.21 19.24 -1.45
N MET A 149 -7.09 18.59 -1.78
CA MET A 149 -6.90 17.70 -2.94
C MET A 149 -6.88 18.37 -4.32
N ASN A 150 -6.90 19.71 -4.43
CA ASN A 150 -6.57 20.34 -5.71
C ASN A 150 -5.06 20.23 -5.98
N ARG A 151 -4.66 20.49 -7.23
CA ARG A 151 -3.27 20.34 -7.68
C ARG A 151 -2.27 21.10 -6.80
N ASP A 152 -2.53 22.39 -6.54
CA ASP A 152 -1.63 23.24 -5.74
C ASP A 152 -1.51 22.76 -4.28
N TRP A 153 -2.64 22.38 -3.67
CA TRP A 153 -2.65 21.84 -2.31
C TRP A 153 -1.85 20.54 -2.24
N ILE A 154 -2.03 19.63 -3.20
CA ILE A 154 -1.29 18.37 -3.26
C ILE A 154 0.21 18.64 -3.41
N GLU A 155 0.61 19.50 -4.35
CA GLU A 155 2.02 19.83 -4.60
C GLU A 155 2.71 20.38 -3.35
N ASN A 156 2.03 21.26 -2.61
CA ASN A 156 2.56 21.83 -1.36
C ASN A 156 2.67 20.75 -0.26
N ARG A 157 1.66 19.89 -0.10
CA ARG A 157 1.70 18.82 0.91
C ARG A 157 2.73 17.74 0.61
N ILE A 158 3.03 17.45 -0.66
CA ILE A 158 4.13 16.55 -1.02
C ILE A 158 5.47 17.12 -0.54
N ILE A 159 5.70 18.43 -0.69
CA ILE A 159 6.95 19.07 -0.22
C ILE A 159 7.08 18.98 1.30
N GLU A 160 5.97 19.13 2.03
CA GLU A 160 5.93 19.04 3.49
C GLU A 160 5.97 17.61 4.03
N THR A 161 5.72 16.61 3.18
CA THR A 161 5.66 15.20 3.59
C THR A 161 7.08 14.67 3.83
N ASN A 162 7.27 13.98 4.96
CA ASN A 162 8.52 13.30 5.24
C ASN A 162 8.58 11.96 4.49
N PHE A 163 9.41 11.89 3.45
CA PHE A 163 9.70 10.65 2.73
C PHE A 163 10.91 9.95 3.35
N GLU A 164 10.88 8.62 3.39
CA GLU A 164 11.98 7.82 3.92
C GLU A 164 13.25 7.94 3.06
N ASN A 165 13.08 8.12 1.75
CA ASN A 165 14.17 8.21 0.78
C ASN A 165 13.88 9.24 -0.32
N LEU A 166 14.95 9.77 -0.90
CA LEU A 166 14.88 10.78 -1.95
C LEU A 166 14.28 10.24 -3.27
N GLU A 167 14.47 8.95 -3.56
CA GLU A 167 14.00 8.33 -4.79
C GLU A 167 12.46 8.32 -4.88
N ASP A 168 11.80 7.89 -3.81
CA ASP A 168 10.34 7.89 -3.71
C ASP A 168 9.79 9.33 -3.79
N TYR A 169 10.42 10.30 -3.11
CA TYR A 169 10.05 11.71 -3.22
C TYR A 169 10.15 12.21 -4.67
N LEU A 170 11.27 11.95 -5.34
CA LEU A 170 11.49 12.38 -6.73
C LEU A 170 10.51 11.69 -7.69
N LYS A 171 10.21 10.40 -7.48
CA LYS A 171 9.21 9.68 -8.28
C LYS A 171 7.84 10.34 -8.16
N VAL A 172 7.42 10.69 -6.94
CA VAL A 172 6.15 11.38 -6.69
C VAL A 172 6.14 12.78 -7.32
N ARG A 173 7.19 13.57 -7.15
CA ARG A 173 7.30 14.91 -7.75
C ARG A 173 7.30 14.87 -9.28
N ASN A 174 7.98 13.90 -9.89
CA ASN A 174 8.03 13.76 -11.34
C ASN A 174 6.68 13.33 -11.91
N ALA A 175 5.99 12.38 -11.26
CA ALA A 175 4.64 11.96 -11.62
C ALA A 175 3.67 13.16 -11.62
N MET A 176 3.68 13.98 -10.56
CA MET A 176 2.87 15.20 -10.48
C MET A 176 3.16 16.19 -11.63
N ARG A 177 4.44 16.39 -11.96
CA ARG A 177 4.85 17.31 -13.05
C ARG A 177 4.43 16.81 -14.43
N GLN A 178 4.35 15.49 -14.61
CA GLN A 178 4.02 14.86 -15.89
C GLN A 178 2.52 14.55 -16.02
N GLY A 179 1.73 14.73 -14.95
CA GLY A 179 0.33 14.30 -14.91
C GLY A 179 0.17 12.78 -14.80
N ASP A 180 1.23 12.05 -14.43
CA ASP A 180 1.25 10.58 -14.32
C ASP A 180 0.83 10.12 -12.91
N TYR A 181 -0.32 10.63 -12.45
CA TYR A 181 -0.88 10.32 -11.14
C TYR A 181 -2.40 10.32 -11.16
N ASP A 182 -2.99 9.53 -10.26
CA ASP A 182 -4.41 9.61 -9.94
C ASP A 182 -4.61 10.30 -8.57
N SER A 183 -5.56 11.24 -8.51
CA SER A 183 -6.07 11.82 -7.27
C SER A 183 -7.36 11.10 -6.86
N VAL A 184 -7.42 10.61 -5.63
CA VAL A 184 -8.44 9.67 -5.16
C VAL A 184 -9.05 10.13 -3.84
N LEU A 185 -10.39 10.07 -3.76
CA LEU A 185 -11.15 10.26 -2.54
C LEU A 185 -11.75 8.94 -2.08
N SER A 186 -11.24 8.37 -0.99
CA SER A 186 -11.86 7.23 -0.31
C SER A 186 -12.98 7.68 0.62
N LYS A 187 -14.22 7.28 0.35
CA LYS A 187 -15.35 7.38 1.27
C LYS A 187 -15.49 6.11 2.09
N VAL A 188 -15.46 6.25 3.41
CA VAL A 188 -15.58 5.14 4.35
C VAL A 188 -16.89 5.26 5.13
N ASP A 189 -17.72 4.22 5.08
CA ASP A 189 -18.97 4.17 5.84
C ASP A 189 -18.78 3.71 7.30
N ALA A 190 -19.87 3.72 8.07
CA ALA A 190 -19.85 3.30 9.48
C ALA A 190 -19.51 1.81 9.69
N LYS A 191 -19.64 0.98 8.65
CA LYS A 191 -19.29 -0.45 8.66
C LYS A 191 -17.84 -0.68 8.20
N GLY A 192 -17.14 0.37 7.76
CA GLY A 192 -15.80 0.29 7.20
C GLY A 192 -15.77 -0.15 5.73
N ASN A 193 -16.90 -0.13 5.02
CA ASN A 193 -16.88 -0.29 3.57
C ASN A 193 -16.26 0.95 2.94
N VAL A 194 -15.41 0.73 1.93
CA VAL A 194 -14.68 1.79 1.26
C VAL A 194 -15.15 1.86 -0.19
N HIS A 195 -15.47 3.07 -0.63
CA HIS A 195 -15.74 3.40 -2.01
C HIS A 195 -14.81 4.52 -2.44
N HIS A 196 -14.18 4.43 -3.60
CA HIS A 196 -13.25 5.46 -4.05
C HIS A 196 -13.79 6.22 -5.26
N TYR A 197 -13.39 7.48 -5.34
CA TYR A 197 -13.73 8.36 -6.44
C TYR A 197 -12.47 8.98 -7.02
N ARG A 198 -12.42 9.08 -8.34
CA ARG A 198 -11.39 9.83 -9.06
C ARG A 198 -11.70 11.32 -8.97
N LEU A 199 -10.68 12.13 -8.72
CA LEU A 199 -10.75 13.58 -8.67
C LEU A 199 -10.02 14.21 -9.88
N ASP A 200 -10.54 15.33 -10.38
CA ASP A 200 -9.80 16.23 -11.28
C ASP A 200 -8.80 17.13 -10.53
N GLU A 201 -8.08 17.99 -11.25
CA GLU A 201 -7.07 18.89 -10.68
C GLU A 201 -7.66 19.97 -9.76
N GLU A 202 -8.96 20.24 -9.86
CA GLU A 202 -9.75 21.13 -9.00
C GLU A 202 -10.48 20.39 -7.86
N ALA A 203 -10.15 19.11 -7.66
CA ALA A 203 -10.70 18.22 -6.65
C ALA A 203 -12.22 17.97 -6.77
N ASN A 204 -12.76 18.00 -7.99
CA ASN A 204 -14.13 17.58 -8.27
C ASN A 204 -14.15 16.09 -8.60
N ILE A 205 -15.22 15.41 -8.16
CA ILE A 205 -15.41 14.00 -8.46
C ILE A 205 -15.79 13.86 -9.94
N ILE A 206 -15.02 13.07 -10.69
CA ILE A 206 -15.24 12.81 -12.11
C ILE A 206 -15.69 11.37 -12.42
N GLY A 207 -15.69 10.50 -11.42
CA GLY A 207 -16.15 9.12 -11.54
C GLY A 207 -15.67 8.22 -10.40
N ASP A 208 -16.00 6.94 -10.48
CA ASP A 208 -15.51 5.93 -9.55
C ASP A 208 -14.03 5.62 -9.82
N TRP A 209 -13.36 5.08 -8.80
CA TRP A 209 -11.97 4.61 -8.88
C TRP A 209 -11.83 3.30 -8.08
N PRO A 210 -10.90 2.40 -8.40
CA PRO A 210 -10.12 2.31 -9.64
C PRO A 210 -10.86 1.60 -10.79
#